data_AF-A0A814SFL0-F1
#
_entry.id   AF-A0A814SFL0-F1
#
_cell.length_a   1.000
_cell.length_b   1.000
_cell.length_c   1.000
_cell.angle_alpha   90.00
_cell.angle_beta   90.00
_cell.angle_gamma   90.00
#
_symmetry.space_group_name_H-M   'P 1'
#
loop_
_entity.id
_entity.type
_entity.pdbx_description
1 polymer ?
#
loop_
_entity_poly.entity_id
_entity_poly.type
_entity_poly.pdbx_seq_one_letter_code
_entity_poly.pdbx_strand_id
1 'polypeptide(L)'
;MDTSLNDKIIAEALQKAQKDGGIVLKEKLRKLLVERRIPFIPLISETESLGPLGDGTFGMVELIRYKKKLYAHKRARQNTREHRNGILDEGIKLSDIAQHHPNIQRLNFINLRTFGLVIDYCSNGSLDGFVREKTSNYTLVDVLNWGYQLADALNFLHSNQISKFHFYRFH
;
A
#
# COMPACT_ATOMS: atom_id res chain seq x y z
N MET A 1 -14.00 -19.75 -6.28
CA MET A 1 -13.94 -19.54 -4.81
C MET A 1 -15.34 -19.18 -4.37
N ASP A 2 -15.84 -19.86 -3.34
CA ASP A 2 -17.21 -19.70 -2.84
C ASP A 2 -17.41 -18.29 -2.25
N THR A 3 -18.33 -17.51 -2.83
CA THR A 3 -18.65 -16.14 -2.40
C THR A 3 -19.05 -16.12 -0.92
N SER A 4 -19.72 -17.18 -0.44
CA SER A 4 -20.17 -17.31 0.95
C SER A 4 -19.00 -17.32 1.95
N LEU A 5 -17.89 -17.98 1.60
CA LEU A 5 -16.72 -18.06 2.47
C LEU A 5 -15.99 -16.71 2.58
N ASN A 6 -15.87 -15.98 1.47
CA ASN A 6 -15.25 -14.67 1.46
C ASN A 6 -16.06 -13.66 2.30
N ASP A 7 -17.38 -13.68 2.17
CA ASP A 7 -18.27 -12.81 2.95
C ASP A 7 -18.13 -13.05 4.45
N LYS A 8 -18.00 -14.32 4.88
CA LYS A 8 -17.76 -14.66 6.28
C LYS A 8 -16.41 -14.13 6.78
N ILE A 9 -15.34 -14.31 6.00
CA ILE A 9 -14.00 -13.80 6.37
C ILE A 9 -14.00 -12.27 6.48
N ILE A 10 -14.67 -11.58 5.55
CA ILE A 10 -14.81 -10.12 5.60
C ILE A 10 -15.59 -9.71 6.85
N ALA A 11 -16.71 -10.37 7.16
CA ALA A 11 -17.50 -10.06 8.35
C ALA A 11 -16.68 -10.20 9.65
N GLU A 12 -15.92 -11.29 9.79
CA GLU A 12 -15.02 -11.51 10.93
C GLU A 12 -13.94 -10.41 11.03
N ALA A 13 -13.35 -10.03 9.90
CA ALA A 13 -12.34 -8.97 9.86
C ALA A 13 -12.91 -7.59 10.24
N LEU A 14 -14.14 -7.28 9.83
CA LEU A 14 -14.82 -6.04 10.19
C LEU A 14 -15.18 -6.00 11.68
N GLN A 15 -15.57 -7.13 12.28
CA GLN A 15 -15.77 -7.22 13.74
C GLN A 15 -14.46 -7.01 14.50
N LYS A 16 -13.36 -7.63 14.05
CA LYS A 16 -12.03 -7.40 14.63
C LYS A 16 -11.60 -5.94 14.50
N ALA A 17 -11.79 -5.31 13.34
CA ALA A 17 -11.44 -3.91 13.12
C ALA A 17 -12.26 -2.96 14.04
N GLN A 18 -13.53 -3.26 14.26
CA GLN A 18 -14.37 -2.54 15.22
C GLN A 18 -13.82 -2.65 16.64
N LYS A 19 -13.44 -3.87 17.06
CA LYS A 19 -12.87 -4.12 18.39
C LYS A 19 -11.52 -3.41 18.59
N ASP A 20 -10.65 -3.49 17.59
CA ASP A 20 -9.26 -3.02 17.69
C ASP A 20 -9.11 -1.51 17.43
N GLY A 21 -9.97 -0.91 16.61
CA GLY A 21 -9.82 0.48 16.16
C GLY A 21 -11.12 1.28 16.04
N GLY A 22 -12.21 0.74 16.55
CA GLY A 22 -13.53 1.38 16.54
C GLY A 22 -14.13 1.51 15.15
N ILE A 23 -15.21 2.30 15.09
CA ILE A 23 -16.04 2.50 13.88
C ILE A 23 -15.21 3.00 12.70
N VAL A 24 -14.29 3.95 12.94
CA VAL A 24 -13.47 4.54 11.88
C VAL A 24 -12.60 3.50 11.18
N LEU A 25 -11.94 2.61 11.92
CA LEU A 25 -11.09 1.58 11.33
C LEU A 25 -11.92 0.56 10.55
N LYS A 26 -13.04 0.12 11.14
CA LYS A 26 -14.00 -0.77 10.47
C LYS A 26 -14.46 -0.18 9.14
N GLU A 27 -14.82 1.10 9.12
CA GLU A 27 -15.38 1.73 7.93
C GLU A 27 -14.35 1.90 6.81
N LYS A 28 -13.11 2.27 7.17
CA LYS A 28 -11.99 2.29 6.21
C LYS A 28 -11.72 0.91 5.62
N LEU A 29 -11.71 -0.12 6.46
CA LEU A 29 -11.52 -1.50 6.00
C LEU A 29 -12.68 -1.97 5.11
N ARG A 30 -13.93 -1.63 5.47
CA ARG A 30 -15.13 -1.92 4.67
C ARG A 30 -15.03 -1.30 3.28
N LYS A 31 -14.62 -0.02 3.20
CA LYS A 31 -14.41 0.67 1.93
C LYS A 31 -13.43 -0.09 1.04
N LEU A 32 -12.29 -0.51 1.58
CA LEU A 32 -11.28 -1.25 0.82
C LEU A 32 -11.76 -2.64 0.36
N LEU A 33 -12.38 -3.42 1.24
CA LEU A 33 -12.74 -4.81 0.96
C LEU A 33 -14.03 -4.95 0.16
N VAL A 34 -15.04 -4.13 0.46
CA VAL A 34 -16.39 -4.28 -0.09
C VAL A 34 -16.61 -3.36 -1.28
N GLU A 35 -16.30 -2.07 -1.14
CA GLU A 35 -16.55 -1.09 -2.21
C GLU A 35 -15.47 -1.18 -3.29
N ARG A 36 -14.20 -1.18 -2.89
CA ARG A 36 -13.06 -1.23 -3.81
C ARG A 36 -12.66 -2.65 -4.21
N ARG A 37 -13.23 -3.66 -3.54
CA ARG A 37 -12.98 -5.09 -3.81
C ARG A 37 -11.48 -5.43 -3.85
N ILE A 38 -10.69 -4.78 -2.99
CA ILE A 38 -9.26 -5.05 -2.89
C ILE A 38 -9.07 -6.49 -2.38
N PRO A 39 -8.24 -7.31 -3.05
CA PRO A 39 -7.91 -8.65 -2.56
C PRO A 39 -7.32 -8.60 -1.14
N PHE A 40 -7.42 -9.70 -0.41
CA PHE A 40 -6.93 -9.74 0.97
C PHE A 40 -6.16 -11.02 1.29
N ILE A 41 -5.33 -10.93 2.33
CA ILE A 41 -4.71 -12.06 3.00
C ILE A 41 -5.54 -12.36 4.26
N PRO A 42 -6.19 -13.54 4.33
CA PRO A 42 -6.99 -13.95 5.50
C PRO A 42 -6.21 -13.94 6.81
N LEU A 43 -6.92 -13.82 7.94
CA LEU A 43 -6.31 -13.74 9.28
C LEU A 43 -5.42 -14.95 9.61
N ILE A 44 -5.81 -16.13 9.13
CA ILE A 44 -5.14 -17.42 9.37
C ILE A 44 -4.14 -17.81 8.28
N SER A 45 -3.97 -16.98 7.25
CA SER A 45 -3.02 -17.29 6.18
C SER A 45 -1.59 -17.05 6.62
N GLU A 46 -0.70 -17.96 6.25
CA GLU A 46 0.72 -17.84 6.50
C GLU A 46 1.37 -16.83 5.54
N THR A 47 2.19 -15.96 6.11
CA THR A 47 3.12 -15.09 5.40
C THR A 47 4.48 -15.25 6.06
N GLU A 48 5.51 -15.54 5.28
CA GLU A 48 6.88 -15.63 5.76
C GLU A 48 7.48 -14.22 5.79
N SER A 49 7.88 -13.72 6.96
CA SER A 49 8.63 -12.46 7.08
C SER A 49 10.11 -12.73 6.85
N LEU A 50 10.72 -11.98 5.94
CA LEU A 50 12.12 -12.11 5.52
C LEU A 50 13.02 -10.99 6.08
N GLY A 51 12.44 -10.01 6.78
CA GLY A 51 13.18 -8.96 7.47
C GLY A 51 12.62 -7.55 7.24
N PRO A 52 13.03 -6.57 8.06
CA PRO A 52 12.63 -5.18 7.89
C PRO A 52 13.27 -4.56 6.64
N LEU A 53 12.51 -3.75 5.90
CA LEU A 53 12.99 -2.93 4.78
C LEU A 53 13.18 -1.47 5.17
N GLY A 54 12.44 -0.97 6.16
CA GLY A 54 12.57 0.38 6.66
C GLY A 54 11.34 0.88 7.40
N ASP A 55 11.36 2.16 7.73
CA ASP A 55 10.29 2.85 8.45
C ASP A 55 9.70 3.98 7.62
N GLY A 56 8.38 4.03 7.57
CA GLY A 56 7.62 5.16 7.03
C GLY A 56 6.93 5.94 8.15
N THR A 57 6.31 7.05 7.78
CA THR A 57 5.63 7.98 8.70
C THR A 57 4.65 7.32 9.66
N PHE A 58 3.93 6.29 9.23
CA PHE A 58 2.87 5.64 10.00
C PHE A 58 3.18 4.20 10.41
N GLY A 59 4.35 3.67 10.07
CA GLY A 59 4.60 2.25 10.27
C GLY A 59 5.92 1.73 9.75
N MET A 60 6.13 0.44 9.95
CA MET A 60 7.27 -0.29 9.45
C MET A 60 6.91 -0.99 8.13
N VAL A 61 7.91 -1.16 7.27
CA VAL A 61 7.83 -1.96 6.07
C VAL A 61 8.73 -3.17 6.26
N GLU A 62 8.18 -4.37 6.05
CA GLU A 62 8.93 -5.62 6.06
C GLU A 62 8.81 -6.33 4.71
N LEU A 63 9.84 -7.07 4.33
CA LEU A 63 9.80 -7.97 3.19
C LEU A 63 9.06 -9.23 3.62
N ILE A 64 8.05 -9.62 2.85
CA ILE A 64 7.33 -10.88 3.08
C ILE A 64 7.31 -11.75 1.82
N ARG A 65 7.15 -13.05 2.02
CA ARG A 65 6.75 -13.99 0.96
C ARG A 65 5.31 -14.42 1.17
N TYR A 66 4.51 -14.28 0.12
CA TYR A 66 3.13 -14.77 0.07
C TYR A 66 2.87 -15.45 -1.27
N LYS A 67 2.36 -16.70 -1.25
CA LYS A 67 2.12 -17.52 -2.45
C LYS A 67 3.34 -17.55 -3.40
N LYS A 68 4.53 -17.77 -2.84
CA LYS A 68 5.84 -17.83 -3.55
C LYS A 68 6.34 -16.52 -4.17
N LYS A 69 5.60 -15.40 -4.07
CA LYS A 69 6.04 -14.07 -4.53
C LYS A 69 6.45 -13.19 -3.35
N LEU A 70 7.45 -12.34 -3.58
CA LEU A 70 7.92 -11.33 -2.63
C LEU A 70 7.06 -10.07 -2.70
N TYR A 71 6.77 -9.49 -1.55
CA TYR A 71 6.02 -8.24 -1.40
C TYR A 71 6.61 -7.40 -0.27
N ALA A 72 6.37 -6.10 -0.35
CA ALA A 72 6.54 -5.22 0.80
C ALA A 72 5.24 -5.21 1.60
N HIS A 73 5.33 -5.44 2.91
CA HIS A 73 4.21 -5.39 3.84
C HIS A 73 4.38 -4.18 4.75
N LYS A 74 3.53 -3.17 4.54
CA LYS A 74 3.52 -1.94 5.32
C LYS A 74 2.45 -2.05 6.40
N ARG A 75 2.86 -1.98 7.66
CA ARG A 75 1.97 -2.12 8.82
C ARG A 75 2.33 -1.13 9.92
N ALA A 76 1.35 -0.84 10.76
CA ALA A 76 1.56 0.00 11.93
C ALA A 76 2.70 -0.57 12.80
N ARG A 77 3.66 0.28 13.17
CA ARG A 77 4.80 -0.09 14.03
C ARG A 77 4.31 -0.39 15.45
N GLN A 78 3.46 0.50 15.96
CA GLN A 78 2.72 0.32 17.19
C GLN A 78 1.26 0.04 16.85
N ASN A 79 0.61 -0.85 17.61
CA ASN A 79 -0.81 -1.16 17.46
C ASN A 79 -1.74 -0.04 17.97
N THR A 80 -1.39 1.22 17.72
CA THR A 80 -2.24 2.38 17.98
C THR A 80 -3.29 2.53 16.89
N ARG A 81 -4.40 3.18 17.23
CA ARG A 81 -5.53 3.40 16.34
C ARG A 81 -5.14 4.35 15.20
N GLU A 82 -4.35 5.37 15.52
CA GLU A 82 -3.91 6.43 14.63
C GLU A 82 -3.03 5.87 13.51
N HIS A 83 -2.05 5.03 13.85
CA HIS A 83 -1.18 4.41 12.85
C HIS A 83 -1.96 3.47 11.93
N ARG A 84 -2.84 2.62 12.46
CA ARG A 84 -3.69 1.75 11.62
C ARG A 84 -4.58 2.56 10.68
N ASN A 85 -5.18 3.64 11.19
CA ASN A 85 -6.00 4.53 10.39
C ASN A 85 -5.20 5.21 9.26
N GLY A 86 -3.97 5.66 9.53
CA GLY A 86 -3.09 6.26 8.52
C GLY A 86 -2.65 5.27 7.44
N ILE A 87 -2.37 4.02 7.82
CA ILE A 87 -2.08 2.93 6.87
C ILE A 87 -3.29 2.68 5.94
N LEU A 88 -4.51 2.60 6.47
CA LEU A 88 -5.68 2.40 5.61
C LEU A 88 -6.05 3.63 4.78
N ASP A 89 -5.75 4.86 5.24
CA ASP A 89 -5.92 6.07 4.41
C ASP A 89 -5.03 6.02 3.16
N GLU A 90 -3.78 5.59 3.33
CA GLU A 90 -2.87 5.36 2.21
C GLU A 90 -3.40 4.26 1.29
N GLY A 91 -3.92 3.16 1.85
CA GLY A 91 -4.58 2.11 1.07
C GLY A 91 -5.75 2.63 0.24
N ILE A 92 -6.57 3.52 0.80
CA ILE A 92 -7.69 4.15 0.08
C ILE A 92 -7.18 4.99 -1.09
N LYS A 93 -6.15 5.82 -0.87
CA LYS A 93 -5.53 6.63 -1.95
C LYS A 93 -4.94 5.76 -3.05
N LEU A 94 -4.25 4.68 -2.69
CA LEU A 94 -3.71 3.73 -3.67
C LEU A 94 -4.83 2.98 -4.41
N SER A 95 -5.96 2.72 -3.75
CA SER A 95 -7.14 2.09 -4.38
C SER A 95 -7.90 3.01 -5.35
N ASP A 96 -7.70 4.33 -5.28
CA ASP A 96 -8.24 5.28 -6.26
C ASP A 96 -7.55 5.14 -7.62
N ILE A 97 -6.36 4.53 -7.65
CA ILE A 97 -5.60 4.19 -8.84
C ILE A 97 -6.20 2.91 -9.46
N ALA A 98 -7.35 3.07 -10.12
CA ALA A 98 -8.12 1.96 -10.67
C ALA A 98 -7.37 1.23 -11.81
N GLN A 99 -6.57 1.95 -12.59
CA GLN A 99 -5.76 1.39 -13.68
C GLN A 99 -4.31 1.24 -13.23
N HIS A 100 -3.73 0.07 -13.50
CA HIS A 100 -2.32 -0.16 -13.22
C HIS A 100 -1.45 0.77 -14.08
N HIS A 101 -0.55 1.49 -13.41
CA HIS A 101 0.52 2.25 -14.05
C HIS A 101 1.87 1.64 -13.68
N PRO A 102 2.79 1.37 -14.63
CA PRO A 102 4.05 0.69 -14.36
C PRO A 102 4.96 1.46 -13.39
N ASN A 103 4.88 2.79 -13.38
CA ASN A 103 5.69 3.65 -12.51
C ASN A 103 4.98 4.10 -11.22
N ILE A 104 3.85 3.47 -10.86
CA ILE A 104 3.16 3.73 -9.60
C ILE A 104 3.02 2.42 -8.82
N GLN A 105 3.37 2.46 -7.54
CA GLN A 105 3.32 1.29 -6.68
C GLN A 105 1.89 0.74 -6.55
N ARG A 106 1.75 -0.55 -6.78
CA ARG A 106 0.45 -1.23 -6.72
C ARG A 106 0.13 -1.70 -5.30
N LEU A 107 -1.11 -1.44 -4.87
CA LEU A 107 -1.75 -2.15 -3.76
C LEU A 107 -2.23 -3.52 -4.24
N ASN A 108 -1.60 -4.59 -3.75
CA ASN A 108 -1.94 -5.95 -4.15
C ASN A 108 -2.97 -6.58 -3.21
N PHE A 109 -2.76 -6.46 -1.89
CA PHE A 109 -3.65 -7.02 -0.88
C PHE A 109 -3.77 -6.16 0.37
N ILE A 110 -4.85 -6.35 1.12
CA ILE A 110 -4.93 -5.97 2.54
C ILE A 110 -4.63 -7.19 3.40
N ASN A 111 -3.72 -7.08 4.36
CA ASN A 111 -3.48 -8.12 5.35
C ASN A 111 -4.46 -7.97 6.52
N LEU A 112 -5.43 -8.87 6.66
CA LEU A 112 -6.49 -8.76 7.66
C LEU A 112 -6.01 -9.00 9.10
N ARG A 113 -4.85 -9.65 9.29
CA ARG A 113 -4.27 -9.87 10.61
C ARG A 113 -3.74 -8.56 11.19
N THR A 114 -3.03 -7.79 10.37
CA THR A 114 -2.30 -6.57 10.77
C THR A 114 -3.01 -5.27 10.39
N PHE A 115 -4.05 -5.35 9.54
CA PHE A 115 -4.63 -4.22 8.83
C PHE A 115 -3.59 -3.46 7.99
N GLY A 116 -2.55 -4.17 7.54
CA GLY A 116 -1.46 -3.64 6.72
C GLY A 116 -1.72 -3.71 5.23
N LEU A 117 -0.95 -2.94 4.47
CA LEU A 117 -0.95 -2.97 3.00
C LEU A 117 0.13 -3.93 2.51
N VAL A 118 -0.21 -4.76 1.52
CA VAL A 118 0.73 -5.60 0.80
C VAL A 118 0.88 -5.03 -0.60
N ILE A 119 2.06 -4.52 -0.88
CA ILE A 119 2.39 -3.73 -2.07
C ILE A 119 3.57 -4.36 -2.81
N ASP A 120 3.80 -3.91 -4.05
CA ASP A 120 4.96 -4.41 -4.82
C ASP A 120 6.27 -4.13 -4.09
N TYR A 121 7.14 -5.15 -4.05
CA TYR A 121 8.48 -5.04 -3.51
C TYR A 121 9.44 -4.48 -4.58
N CYS A 122 10.09 -3.37 -4.25
CA CYS A 122 11.16 -2.77 -5.06
C CYS A 122 12.51 -3.20 -4.50
N SER A 123 13.26 -4.04 -5.23
CA SER A 123 14.53 -4.62 -4.76
C SER A 123 15.61 -3.59 -4.45
N ASN A 124 15.60 -2.46 -5.15
CA ASN A 124 16.60 -1.39 -4.98
C ASN A 124 16.16 -0.33 -3.96
N GLY A 125 15.10 -0.60 -3.19
CA GLY A 125 14.60 0.32 -2.18
C GLY A 125 14.04 1.62 -2.77
N SER A 126 14.21 2.73 -2.03
CA SER A 126 13.80 4.06 -2.47
C SER A 126 14.86 4.68 -3.38
N LEU A 127 14.43 5.49 -4.35
CA LEU A 127 15.34 6.23 -5.24
C LEU A 127 16.32 7.12 -4.44
N ASP A 128 15.83 7.77 -3.39
CA ASP A 128 16.61 8.62 -2.50
C ASP A 128 17.68 7.83 -1.72
N GLY A 129 17.36 6.60 -1.29
CA GLY A 129 18.33 5.68 -0.70
C GLY A 129 19.37 5.23 -1.73
N PHE A 130 18.91 4.80 -2.90
CA PHE A 130 19.76 4.34 -4.00
C PHE A 130 20.76 5.41 -4.44
N VAL A 131 20.31 6.66 -4.64
CA VAL A 131 21.17 7.76 -5.10
C VAL A 131 22.24 8.14 -4.07
N ARG A 132 21.95 8.03 -2.77
CA ARG A 132 22.90 8.38 -1.70
C ARG A 132 23.86 7.25 -1.33
N GLU A 133 23.57 6.04 -1.74
CA GLU A 133 24.42 4.89 -1.45
C GLU A 133 25.74 4.99 -2.23
N LYS A 134 26.87 4.94 -1.50
CA LYS A 134 28.21 5.17 -2.07
C LYS A 134 28.62 4.16 -3.14
N THR A 135 28.00 2.98 -3.12
CA THR A 135 28.25 1.87 -4.05
C THR A 135 27.32 1.91 -5.26
N SER A 136 26.33 2.80 -5.30
CA SER A 136 25.43 2.93 -6.43
C SER A 136 26.16 3.50 -7.63
N ASN A 137 26.00 2.83 -8.77
CA ASN A 137 26.53 3.26 -10.04
C ASN A 137 25.36 3.61 -10.97
N TYR A 138 25.31 4.84 -11.45
CA TYR A 138 24.30 5.32 -12.38
C TYR A 138 24.90 6.40 -13.29
N THR A 139 24.36 6.46 -14.50
CA THR A 139 24.77 7.42 -15.53
C THR A 139 23.79 8.59 -15.61
N LEU A 140 24.13 9.63 -16.37
CA LEU A 140 23.18 10.69 -16.71
C LEU A 140 21.92 10.14 -17.41
N VAL A 141 22.08 9.10 -18.24
CA VAL A 141 20.95 8.45 -18.93
C VAL A 141 19.99 7.82 -17.93
N ASP A 142 20.50 7.18 -16.88
CA ASP A 142 19.67 6.60 -15.82
C ASP A 142 18.87 7.68 -15.08
N VAL A 143 19.51 8.81 -14.76
CA VAL A 143 18.85 9.95 -14.10
C VAL A 143 17.74 10.53 -14.98
N LEU A 144 18.00 10.71 -16.29
CA LEU A 144 16.99 11.18 -17.23
C LEU A 144 15.82 10.19 -17.35
N ASN A 145 16.11 8.89 -17.36
CA ASN A 145 15.10 7.84 -17.38
C ASN A 145 14.24 7.84 -16.12
N TRP A 146 14.82 8.00 -14.93
CA TRP A 146 14.05 8.14 -13.69
C TRP A 146 13.17 9.39 -13.72
N GLY A 147 13.72 10.53 -14.18
CA GLY A 147 12.96 11.76 -14.36
C GLY A 147 11.75 11.57 -15.28
N TYR A 148 11.94 10.89 -16.42
CA TYR A 148 10.86 10.54 -17.33
C TYR A 148 9.79 9.66 -16.68
N GLN A 149 10.18 8.59 -15.98
CA GLN A 149 9.26 7.69 -15.30
C GLN A 149 8.43 8.39 -14.21
N LEU A 150 9.05 9.31 -13.46
CA LEU A 150 8.36 10.13 -12.46
C LEU A 150 7.38 11.11 -13.12
N ALA A 151 7.79 11.75 -14.21
CA ALA A 151 6.93 12.66 -14.97
C ALA A 151 5.72 11.94 -15.58
N ASP A 152 5.92 10.73 -16.11
CA ASP A 152 4.87 9.88 -16.67
C ASP A 152 3.85 9.47 -15.59
N ALA A 153 4.32 8.98 -14.44
CA ALA A 153 3.47 8.68 -13.29
C ALA A 153 2.65 9.89 -12.81
N LEU A 154 3.29 11.07 -12.73
CA LEU A 154 2.60 12.31 -12.33
C LEU A 154 1.56 12.74 -13.35
N ASN A 155 1.88 12.66 -14.64
CA ASN A 155 0.95 12.96 -15.72
C ASN A 155 -0.28 12.05 -15.67
N PHE A 156 -0.09 10.76 -15.42
CA PHE A 156 -1.17 9.81 -15.20
C PHE A 156 -2.04 10.20 -14.00
N LEU A 157 -1.45 10.52 -12.84
CA LEU A 157 -2.19 10.90 -11.63
C LEU A 157 -3.02 12.18 -11.84
N HIS A 158 -2.45 13.20 -12.50
CA HIS A 158 -3.14 14.44 -12.81
C HIS A 158 -4.30 14.23 -13.79
N SER A 159 -4.05 13.47 -14.87
CA SER A 159 -5.07 13.20 -15.90
C SER A 159 -6.27 12.45 -15.34
N ASN A 160 -6.06 11.61 -14.32
CA ASN A 160 -7.12 10.86 -13.63
C ASN A 160 -7.70 11.57 -12.39
N GLN A 161 -7.25 12.81 -12.09
CA GLN A 161 -7.69 13.60 -10.93
C GLN A 161 -7.52 12.88 -9.57
N ILE A 162 -6.57 11.94 -9.49
CA ILE A 162 -6.30 11.14 -8.28
C ILE A 162 -5.56 11.99 -7.23
N SER A 163 -4.76 12.95 -7.68
CA SER A 163 -4.26 14.03 -6.84
C SER A 163 -5.06 15.30 -7.09
N LYS A 164 -6.18 15.48 -6.39
CA LYS A 164 -6.67 16.84 -6.11
C LYS A 164 -5.72 17.50 -5.12
N PHE A 165 -4.53 17.91 -5.58
CA PHE A 165 -4.02 19.18 -5.08
C PHE A 165 -5.01 20.23 -5.59
N HIS A 166 -5.81 20.83 -4.71
CA HIS A 166 -6.47 22.08 -5.03
C HIS A 166 -5.38 23.12 -5.29
N PHE A 167 -4.85 23.16 -6.51
CA PHE A 167 -4.41 24.42 -7.08
C PHE A 167 -5.70 25.23 -7.20
N TYR A 168 -5.89 26.17 -6.26
CA TYR A 168 -6.76 27.29 -6.48
C TYR A 168 -6.38 27.88 -7.83
N ARG A 169 -7.24 27.67 -8.83
CA ARG A 169 -7.22 28.45 -10.06
C ARG A 169 -7.48 29.88 -9.63
N PHE A 170 -6.45 30.71 -9.64
CA PHE A 170 -6.66 32.15 -9.78
C PHE A 170 -7.17 32.34 -11.21
N HIS A 171 -8.48 32.54 -11.33
CA HIS A 171 -9.08 33.32 -12.40
C HIS A 171 -9.46 34.67 -11.81
#